data_AF-A0A961J657-F1
#
_entry.id   AF-A0A961J657-F1
#
_cell.length_a   1.000
_cell.length_b   1.000
_cell.length_c   1.000
_cell.angle_alpha   90.00
_cell.angle_beta   90.00
_cell.angle_gamma   90.00
#
_symmetry.space_group_name_H-M   'P 1'
#
loop_
_entity.id
_entity.type
_entity.pdbx_description
1 polymer ?
#
loop_
_entity_poly.entity_id
_entity_poly.type
_entity_poly.pdbx_seq_one_letter_code
_entity_poly.pdbx_strand_id
1 'polypeptide(L)'
;MKSTRLLTGALAAIAAGSVCTAAAAEDLTLCWAAWDPASALVELSKDFEKQSGHKMSFEFVPWTSFADRMLNELNSGGKLCDLMIGDSQW
;
A
#
# COMPACT_ATOMS: atom_id res chain seq x y z
N MET A 1 1.98 49.74 -40.53
CA MET A 1 2.24 49.17 -39.19
C MET A 1 1.01 48.41 -38.73
N LYS A 2 1.22 47.29 -38.01
CA LYS A 2 0.25 46.46 -37.29
C LYS A 2 -0.54 45.47 -38.17
N SER A 3 -0.68 44.21 -37.82
CA SER A 3 0.17 43.26 -37.10
C SER A 3 -0.46 41.91 -37.37
N THR A 4 0.27 41.05 -38.04
CA THR A 4 0.13 39.59 -37.96
C THR A 4 -0.02 39.16 -36.50
N ARG A 5 -0.92 38.20 -36.24
CA ARG A 5 -0.98 37.27 -35.08
C ARG A 5 -2.38 37.15 -34.47
N LEU A 6 -3.29 36.50 -35.20
CA LEU A 6 -4.42 35.80 -34.61
C LEU A 6 -4.18 34.33 -34.93
N LEU A 7 -3.62 33.54 -34.00
CA LEU A 7 -3.61 32.06 -34.06
C LEU A 7 -2.97 31.35 -32.83
N THR A 8 -2.48 32.05 -31.81
CA THR A 8 -1.64 31.43 -30.76
C THR A 8 -2.35 31.12 -29.43
N GLY A 9 -3.68 31.01 -29.40
CA GLY A 9 -4.44 30.95 -28.14
C GLY A 9 -4.90 29.56 -27.66
N ALA A 10 -4.86 28.51 -28.48
CA ALA A 10 -5.59 27.26 -28.19
C ALA A 10 -4.73 26.05 -27.77
N LEU A 11 -3.41 26.21 -27.64
CA LEU A 11 -2.51 25.08 -27.34
C LEU A 11 -2.21 24.87 -25.84
N ALA A 12 -2.66 25.76 -24.95
CA ALA A 12 -2.34 25.67 -23.52
C ALA A 12 -3.30 24.80 -22.69
N ALA A 13 -4.44 24.36 -23.24
CA ALA A 13 -5.47 23.64 -22.47
C ALA A 13 -5.29 22.10 -22.45
N ILE A 14 -4.37 21.54 -23.24
CA ILE A 14 -4.22 20.07 -23.37
C ILE A 14 -3.20 19.50 -22.37
N ALA A 15 -2.38 20.35 -21.72
CA ALA A 15 -1.32 19.89 -20.82
C ALA A 15 -1.79 19.58 -19.38
N ALA A 16 -3.01 19.99 -18.99
CA ALA A 16 -3.49 19.82 -17.61
C ALA A 16 -4.29 18.52 -17.35
N GLY A 17 -4.64 17.77 -18.40
CA GLY A 17 -5.59 16.66 -18.31
C GLY A 17 -5.01 15.25 -18.22
N SER A 18 -3.68 15.09 -18.14
CA SER A 18 -3.08 13.75 -18.35
C SER A 18 -1.91 13.40 -17.43
N VAL A 19 -1.71 14.11 -16.32
CA VAL A 19 -0.98 13.52 -15.18
C VAL A 19 -1.92 12.55 -14.49
N CYS A 20 -2.20 11.43 -15.15
CA CYS A 20 -2.49 10.19 -14.44
C CYS A 20 -1.20 9.89 -13.68
N THR A 21 -1.12 10.30 -12.42
CA THR A 21 -0.19 9.68 -11.48
C THR A 21 -0.52 8.21 -11.51
N ALA A 22 0.27 7.43 -12.24
CA ALA A 22 0.23 5.98 -12.11
C ALA A 22 0.33 5.72 -10.62
N ALA A 23 -0.68 5.04 -10.04
CA ALA A 23 -0.62 4.65 -8.65
C ALA A 23 0.67 3.85 -8.49
N ALA A 24 1.65 4.43 -7.81
CA ALA A 24 2.85 3.72 -7.43
C ALA A 24 2.38 2.70 -6.42
N ALA A 25 2.47 1.43 -6.79
CA ALA A 25 1.98 0.40 -5.93
C ALA A 25 2.92 0.26 -4.73
N GLU A 26 2.32 0.37 -3.55
CA GLU A 26 3.03 0.49 -2.28
C GLU A 26 3.59 -0.87 -1.86
N ASP A 27 4.76 -0.84 -1.21
CA ASP A 27 5.24 -1.99 -0.44
C ASP A 27 4.27 -2.23 0.72
N LEU A 28 3.96 -3.49 1.00
CA LEU A 28 2.89 -3.87 1.94
C LEU A 28 3.48 -4.43 3.23
N THR A 29 2.88 -4.08 4.36
CA THR A 29 3.15 -4.68 5.68
C THR A 29 1.97 -5.52 6.14
N LEU A 30 2.22 -6.81 6.36
CA LEU A 30 1.23 -7.77 6.86
C LEU A 30 1.42 -8.01 8.36
N CYS A 31 0.35 -7.80 9.13
CA CYS A 31 0.31 -8.07 10.56
C CYS A 31 -0.49 -9.34 10.87
N TRP A 32 0.11 -10.24 11.65
CA TRP A 32 -0.57 -11.44 12.14
C TRP A 32 0.01 -11.90 13.49
N ALA A 33 -0.63 -12.91 14.09
CA ALA A 33 -0.09 -13.56 15.26
C ALA A 33 1.17 -14.37 14.90
N ALA A 34 2.13 -14.42 15.82
CA ALA A 34 3.35 -15.21 15.70
C ALA A 34 3.07 -16.67 16.09
N TRP A 35 3.03 -17.55 15.10
CA TRP A 35 2.87 -18.99 15.24
C TRP A 35 3.43 -19.70 14.00
N ASP A 36 3.64 -21.02 14.08
CA ASP A 36 4.37 -21.77 13.05
C ASP A 36 3.86 -21.52 11.61
N PRO A 37 2.54 -21.48 11.33
CA PRO A 37 2.01 -21.15 10.00
C PRO A 37 2.32 -19.75 9.47
N ALA A 38 2.65 -18.77 10.32
CA ALA A 38 3.04 -17.44 9.86
C ALA A 38 4.32 -17.47 9.00
N SER A 39 5.20 -18.47 9.21
CA SER A 39 6.38 -18.68 8.37
C SER A 39 6.04 -18.98 6.91
N ALA A 40 4.89 -19.61 6.64
CA ALA A 40 4.45 -19.89 5.29
C ALA A 40 4.10 -18.60 4.52
N LEU A 41 3.66 -17.54 5.21
CA LEU A 41 3.39 -16.25 4.58
C LEU A 41 4.67 -15.60 4.03
N VAL A 42 5.81 -15.79 4.72
CA VAL A 42 7.12 -15.32 4.25
C VAL A 42 7.58 -16.09 3.02
N GLU A 43 7.24 -17.37 2.91
CA GLU A 43 7.54 -18.14 1.70
C GLU A 43 6.65 -17.71 0.54
N LEU A 44 5.34 -17.60 0.78
CA LEU A 44 4.36 -17.18 -0.22
C LEU A 44 4.61 -15.76 -0.73
N SER A 45 5.16 -14.86 0.11
CA SER A 45 5.46 -13.51 -0.34
C SER A 45 6.52 -13.50 -1.43
N LYS A 46 7.49 -14.41 -1.46
CA LYS A 46 8.54 -14.40 -2.48
C LYS A 46 7.98 -14.45 -3.90
N ASP A 47 7.01 -15.34 -4.13
CA ASP A 47 6.35 -15.46 -5.43
C ASP A 47 5.43 -14.26 -5.71
N PHE A 48 4.76 -13.73 -4.68
CA PHE A 48 3.98 -12.51 -4.79
C PHE A 48 4.84 -11.30 -5.17
N GLU A 49 5.98 -11.09 -4.50
CA GLU A 49 6.91 -9.99 -4.78
C GLU A 49 7.47 -10.10 -6.19
N LYS A 50 7.80 -11.33 -6.64
CA LYS A 50 8.29 -11.58 -8.00
C LYS A 50 7.24 -11.26 -9.07
N GLN A 51 5.96 -11.55 -8.81
CA GLN A 51 4.88 -11.36 -9.78
C GLN A 51 4.34 -9.93 -9.79
N SER A 52 4.21 -9.32 -8.62
CA SER A 52 3.62 -7.99 -8.45
C SER A 52 4.65 -6.85 -8.56
N GLY A 53 5.90 -7.11 -8.16
CA GLY A 53 6.92 -6.08 -8.00
C GLY A 53 6.80 -5.26 -6.71
N HIS A 54 5.88 -5.58 -5.80
CA HIS A 54 5.77 -4.95 -4.47
C HIS A 54 6.54 -5.75 -3.44
N LYS A 55 7.18 -5.10 -2.48
CA LYS A 55 7.83 -5.79 -1.37
C LYS A 55 6.84 -6.07 -0.25
N MET A 56 7.09 -7.14 0.49
CA MET A 56 6.33 -7.52 1.67
C MET A 56 7.20 -7.37 2.92
N SER A 57 6.62 -6.73 3.94
CA SER A 57 7.13 -6.69 5.31
C SER A 57 6.13 -7.41 6.22
N PHE A 58 6.61 -7.87 7.38
CA PHE A 58 5.79 -8.66 8.30
C PHE A 58 5.96 -8.20 9.74
N GLU A 59 4.84 -8.07 10.43
CA GLU A 59 4.75 -7.76 11.85
C GLU A 59 4.05 -8.91 12.56
N PHE A 60 4.86 -9.88 13.02
CA PHE A 60 4.37 -11.03 13.76
C PHE A 60 4.40 -10.73 15.26
N VAL A 61 3.22 -10.65 15.87
CA VAL A 61 3.04 -10.31 17.28
C VAL A 61 2.70 -11.57 18.07
N PRO A 62 3.30 -11.81 19.24
CA PRO A 62 2.93 -12.94 20.08
C PRO A 62 1.41 -13.04 20.31
N TRP A 63 0.86 -14.26 20.28
CA TRP A 63 -0.57 -14.50 20.43
C TRP A 63 -1.20 -13.83 21.65
N THR A 64 -0.50 -13.84 22.79
CA THR A 64 -0.97 -13.25 24.04
C THR A 64 -1.15 -11.73 23.99
N SER A 65 -0.54 -11.05 23.02
CA SER A 65 -0.60 -9.59 22.86
C SER A 65 -1.08 -9.12 21.48
N PHE A 66 -1.30 -10.03 20.53
CA PHE A 66 -1.77 -9.71 19.18
C PHE A 66 -3.05 -8.87 19.23
N ALA A 67 -3.98 -9.32 20.06
CA ALA A 67 -5.24 -8.69 20.34
C ALA A 67 -5.12 -7.18 20.66
N ASP A 68 -4.47 -6.89 21.77
CA ASP A 68 -4.30 -5.53 22.27
C ASP A 68 -3.47 -4.67 21.32
N ARG A 69 -2.42 -5.25 20.70
CA ARG A 69 -1.59 -4.52 19.73
C ARG A 69 -2.39 -4.07 18.51
N MET A 70 -3.19 -4.96 17.93
CA MET A 70 -4.01 -4.64 16.77
C MET A 70 -5.11 -3.62 17.10
N LEU A 71 -5.76 -3.74 18.26
CA LEU A 71 -6.75 -2.75 18.71
C LEU A 71 -6.14 -1.37 18.96
N ASN A 72 -4.96 -1.32 19.58
CA ASN A 72 -4.25 -0.06 19.81
C ASN A 72 -3.83 0.61 18.50
N GLU A 73 -3.41 -0.17 17.50
CA GLU A 73 -3.10 0.33 16.17
C GLU A 73 -4.31 1.01 15.51
N LEU A 74 -5.47 0.33 15.53
CA LEU A 74 -6.71 0.85 14.97
C LEU A 74 -7.21 2.10 15.71
N ASN A 75 -7.22 2.06 17.05
CA ASN A 75 -7.71 3.17 17.87
C ASN A 75 -6.84 4.42 17.76
N SER A 76 -5.54 4.25 17.50
CA SER A 76 -4.60 5.37 17.29
C SER A 76 -4.58 5.89 15.86
N GLY A 77 -5.29 5.24 14.92
CA GLY A 77 -5.20 5.55 13.50
C GLY A 77 -3.79 5.32 12.94
N GLY A 78 -3.10 4.33 13.48
CA GLY A 78 -1.74 4.00 13.07
C GLY A 78 -1.69 3.45 11.63
N LYS A 79 -0.46 3.28 11.14
CA LYS A 79 -0.15 2.86 9.76
C LYS A 79 0.87 1.72 9.73
N LEU A 80 0.89 0.90 10.78
CA LEU A 80 1.78 -0.25 10.92
C LEU A 80 1.43 -1.34 9.91
N CYS A 81 0.14 -1.58 9.69
CA CYS A 81 -0.36 -2.71 8.92
C CYS A 81 -1.17 -2.21 7.71
N ASP A 82 -0.81 -2.65 6.52
CA ASP A 82 -1.64 -2.49 5.32
C ASP A 82 -2.66 -3.64 5.23
N LEU A 83 -2.28 -4.82 5.73
CA LEU A 83 -3.13 -6.00 5.83
C LEU A 83 -3.03 -6.59 7.24
N MET A 84 -4.17 -6.87 7.87
CA MET A 84 -4.24 -7.55 9.16
C MET A 84 -5.01 -8.87 9.00
N ILE A 85 -4.39 -9.99 9.36
CA ILE A 85 -5.05 -11.29 9.38
C ILE A 85 -5.66 -11.51 10.77
N GLY A 86 -6.98 -11.55 10.84
CA GLY A 86 -7.69 -11.99 12.04
C GLY A 86 -7.70 -13.51 12.15
N ASP A 87 -7.92 -14.01 13.36
CA ASP A 87 -8.21 -15.43 13.60
C ASP A 87 -9.66 -15.60 14.02
N SER A 88 -10.24 -16.76 13.71
CA SER A 88 -11.64 -17.06 14.02
C SER A 88 -11.97 -17.11 15.51
N GLN A 89 -10.95 -17.26 16.38
CA GLN A 89 -11.13 -17.24 17.83
C GLN A 89 -11.16 -15.81 18.40
N TRP A 90 -11.24 -14.83 17.50
CA TRP A 90 -11.27 -13.40 17.71
C TRP A 90 -12.47 -12.80 16.95
#